data_AF-A0A8C3PAF5-F1
#
_entry.id   AF-A0A8C3PAF5-F1
#
_cell.length_a   1.000
_cell.length_b   1.000
_cell.length_c   1.000
_cell.angle_alpha   90.00
_cell.angle_beta   90.00
_cell.angle_gamma   90.00
#
_symmetry.space_group_name_H-M   'P 1'
#
loop_
_entity.id
_entity.type
_entity.pdbx_description
1 polymer ?
#
loop_
_entity_poly.entity_id
_entity_poly.type
_entity_poly.pdbx_seq_one_letter_code
_entity_poly.pdbx_strand_id
1 'polypeptide(L)'
;MDQFFLHNGKCLPDCPSGFYADSRSCSPCHEDCKECDGPDSDDCNECASRSFVLHNGEYYANNSIGLCERCHKSCKECLGPQPTDCLSCDTYFFLLHSKNECLPSCPEYYYEDRDTNTCERCHPTCSSCEGKILHYVLLCHKRKQMWFDCVLYPQRDQSECEKCHDTCIECKGPGPLNCTVCPANMKLYLDEGRCVQCCDGSNLTETQECCDCSETQGRTEMKRNVDI
;
A
#
# COMPACT_ATOMS: atom_id res chain seq x y z
N MET A 1 -35.48 21.36 41.29
CA MET A 1 -36.27 21.61 40.07
C MET A 1 -35.89 20.50 39.13
N ASP A 2 -36.80 19.56 38.91
CA ASP A 2 -36.56 18.42 38.03
C ASP A 2 -36.57 18.93 36.58
N GLN A 3 -35.46 18.75 35.88
CA GLN A 3 -35.34 19.10 34.47
C GLN A 3 -35.79 17.90 33.65
N PHE A 4 -36.69 18.13 32.69
CA PHE A 4 -37.21 17.09 31.80
C PHE A 4 -36.94 17.48 30.35
N PHE A 5 -36.76 16.46 29.50
CA PHE A 5 -36.46 16.58 28.08
C PHE A 5 -37.60 15.99 27.24
N LEU A 6 -37.98 16.68 26.17
CA LEU A 6 -39.00 16.22 25.25
C LEU A 6 -38.44 15.16 24.31
N HIS A 7 -39.06 13.98 24.27
CA HIS A 7 -38.77 12.93 23.30
C HIS A 7 -40.06 12.23 22.88
N ASN A 8 -40.35 12.19 21.57
CA ASN A 8 -41.56 11.55 21.02
C ASN A 8 -42.87 11.96 21.74
N GLY A 9 -43.00 13.25 22.07
CA GLY A 9 -44.18 13.81 22.74
C GLY A 9 -44.29 13.54 24.25
N LYS A 10 -43.26 12.96 24.87
CA LYS A 10 -43.19 12.70 26.32
C LYS A 10 -42.06 13.50 26.95
N CYS A 11 -42.27 13.94 28.19
CA CYS A 11 -41.21 14.53 29.02
C CYS A 11 -40.52 13.42 29.79
N LEU A 12 -39.24 13.19 29.53
CA LEU A 12 -38.40 12.20 30.19
C LEU A 12 -37.39 12.90 31.10
N PRO A 13 -37.00 12.30 32.25
CA PRO A 13 -35.98 12.87 33.11
C PRO A 13 -34.59 12.86 32.43
N ASP A 14 -34.34 11.87 31.58
CA ASP A 14 -33.11 11.71 30.80
C ASP A 14 -33.45 11.30 29.35
N CYS A 15 -32.55 11.61 28.42
CA CYS A 15 -32.70 11.19 27.03
C CYS A 15 -32.41 9.68 26.87
N PRO A 16 -33.17 8.99 26.01
CA PRO A 16 -32.94 7.57 25.75
C PRO A 16 -31.66 7.37 24.93
N SER A 17 -31.12 6.14 24.97
CA SER A 17 -29.94 5.74 24.18
C SER A 17 -30.01 6.18 22.72
N GLY A 18 -28.90 6.71 22.22
CA GLY A 18 -28.80 7.28 20.87
C GLY A 18 -29.35 8.72 20.74
N PHE A 19 -29.66 9.38 21.86
CA PHE A 19 -30.06 10.79 21.90
C PHE A 19 -29.31 11.52 23.03
N TYR A 20 -28.89 12.75 22.76
CA TYR A 20 -28.32 13.65 23.76
C TYR A 20 -29.33 14.75 24.14
N ALA A 21 -29.09 15.35 25.30
CA ALA A 21 -29.88 16.45 25.81
C ALA A 21 -29.51 17.77 25.10
N ASP A 22 -30.35 18.21 24.18
CA ASP A 22 -30.26 19.54 23.59
C ASP A 22 -31.30 20.47 24.22
N SER A 23 -30.83 21.30 25.16
CA SER A 23 -31.63 22.30 25.87
C SER A 23 -32.80 21.70 26.67
N ARG A 24 -33.95 21.44 26.04
CA ARG A 24 -35.16 20.82 26.64
C ARG A 24 -35.76 19.72 25.77
N SER A 25 -35.02 19.24 24.78
CA SER A 25 -35.42 18.18 23.86
C SER A 25 -34.30 17.15 23.79
N CYS A 26 -34.67 15.93 23.43
CA CYS A 26 -33.71 14.90 23.08
C CYS A 26 -33.46 14.96 21.57
N SER A 27 -32.22 15.25 21.19
CA SER A 27 -31.76 15.30 19.80
C SER A 27 -30.98 14.02 19.50
N PRO A 28 -31.13 13.43 18.30
CA PRO A 28 -30.43 12.19 17.96
C PRO A 28 -28.93 12.41 17.91
N CYS A 29 -28.16 11.39 18.28
CA CYS A 29 -26.72 11.36 18.08
C CYS A 29 -26.36 11.39 16.59
N HIS A 30 -25.11 11.73 16.30
CA HIS A 30 -24.52 11.47 14.98
C HIS A 30 -24.70 9.99 14.60
N GLU A 31 -24.90 9.69 13.31
CA GLU A 31 -25.25 8.33 12.83
C GLU A 31 -24.19 7.26 13.16
N ASP A 32 -22.95 7.70 13.31
CA ASP A 32 -21.80 6.87 13.68
C ASP A 32 -21.74 6.54 15.18
N CYS A 33 -22.57 7.20 16.00
CA CYS A 33 -22.58 7.08 17.45
C CYS A 33 -23.78 6.26 17.93
N LYS A 34 -23.48 5.29 18.82
CA LYS A 34 -24.47 4.58 19.61
C LYS A 34 -24.92 5.41 20.80
N GLU A 35 -23.98 6.09 21.44
CA GLU A 35 -24.23 7.03 22.54
C GLU A 35 -23.36 8.28 22.33
N CYS A 36 -23.87 9.44 22.73
CA CYS A 36 -23.21 10.73 22.55
C CYS A 36 -23.59 11.72 23.66
N ASP A 37 -22.79 12.77 23.85
CA ASP A 37 -23.11 13.91 24.72
C ASP A 37 -23.34 15.23 23.95
N GLY A 38 -23.31 15.17 22.62
CA GLY A 38 -23.50 16.30 21.74
C GLY A 38 -23.84 15.90 20.30
N PRO A 39 -24.04 16.90 19.42
CA PRO A 39 -24.46 16.70 18.03
C PRO A 39 -23.40 16.06 17.14
N ASP A 40 -22.12 16.31 17.42
CA ASP A 40 -21.05 16.08 16.47
C ASP A 40 -20.48 14.67 16.62
N SER A 41 -19.76 14.21 15.60
CA SER A 41 -19.18 12.86 15.57
C SER A 41 -18.08 12.63 16.61
N ASP A 42 -17.55 13.71 17.20
CA ASP A 42 -16.56 13.72 18.25
C ASP A 42 -17.14 13.78 19.67
N ASP A 43 -18.44 14.03 19.79
CA ASP A 43 -19.20 13.94 21.03
C ASP A 43 -19.63 12.49 21.34
N CYS A 44 -18.87 11.50 20.85
CA CYS A 44 -19.25 10.10 20.85
C CYS A 44 -18.79 9.38 22.12
N ASN A 45 -19.73 8.88 22.92
CA ASN A 45 -19.45 8.06 24.09
C ASN A 45 -19.34 6.57 23.75
N GLU A 46 -20.08 6.09 22.76
CA GLU A 46 -19.98 4.70 22.28
C GLU A 46 -20.21 4.66 20.77
N CYS A 47 -19.38 3.92 20.05
CA CYS A 47 -19.46 3.78 18.60
C CYS A 47 -20.67 2.90 18.17
N ALA A 48 -21.39 3.27 17.11
CA ALA A 48 -22.52 2.49 16.55
C ALA A 48 -22.10 1.09 16.06
N SER A 49 -20.88 0.97 15.55
CA SER A 49 -20.28 -0.30 15.13
C SER A 49 -18.93 -0.52 15.79
N ARG A 50 -18.64 -1.76 16.20
CA ARG A 50 -17.33 -2.18 16.74
C ARG A 50 -16.29 -2.47 15.66
N SER A 51 -16.68 -2.33 14.40
CA SER A 51 -15.91 -2.73 13.23
C SER A 51 -15.64 -1.51 12.35
N PHE A 52 -14.48 -0.91 12.61
CA PHE A 52 -13.72 0.05 11.80
C PHE A 52 -14.18 1.52 11.72
N VAL A 53 -13.16 2.36 11.90
CA VAL A 53 -12.99 3.81 11.66
C VAL A 53 -14.25 4.67 11.60
N LEU A 54 -14.50 5.47 12.65
CA LEU A 54 -15.59 6.45 12.70
C LEU A 54 -15.24 7.71 11.89
N HIS A 55 -16.28 8.33 11.33
CA HIS A 55 -16.24 9.64 10.68
C HIS A 55 -15.18 9.77 9.57
N ASN A 56 -15.41 9.11 8.43
CA ASN A 56 -14.47 9.12 7.29
C ASN A 56 -13.02 8.75 7.65
N GLY A 57 -12.82 8.10 8.80
CA GLY A 57 -11.52 7.68 9.28
C GLY A 57 -10.98 8.33 10.55
N GLU A 58 -11.50 9.47 10.96
CA GLU A 58 -10.78 10.33 11.92
C GLU A 58 -10.72 9.77 13.34
N TYR A 59 -11.55 8.77 13.64
CA TYR A 59 -11.63 8.12 14.94
C TYR A 59 -11.50 6.60 14.82
N TYR A 60 -10.84 5.96 15.77
CA TYR A 60 -10.77 4.50 15.88
C TYR A 60 -11.51 4.01 17.14
N ALA A 61 -12.06 2.81 17.08
CA ALA A 61 -12.70 2.19 18.23
C ALA A 61 -11.64 1.59 19.16
N ASN A 62 -11.44 2.17 20.34
CA ASN A 62 -10.57 1.58 21.35
C ASN A 62 -11.32 0.48 22.11
N ASN A 63 -11.16 -0.77 21.65
CA ASN A 63 -11.81 -1.95 22.24
C ASN A 63 -11.42 -2.22 23.71
N SER A 64 -10.33 -1.64 24.22
CA SER A 64 -9.91 -1.83 25.61
C SER A 64 -10.78 -1.05 26.60
N ILE A 65 -11.31 0.09 26.16
CA ILE A 65 -12.12 1.00 26.99
C ILE A 65 -13.56 1.16 26.47
N GLY A 66 -13.84 0.71 25.23
CA GLY A 66 -15.16 0.80 24.61
C GLY A 66 -15.53 2.20 24.09
N LEU A 67 -14.55 3.11 23.98
CA LEU A 67 -14.75 4.49 23.54
C LEU A 67 -14.15 4.71 22.14
N CYS A 68 -14.68 5.69 21.42
CA CYS A 68 -14.09 6.15 20.17
C CYS A 68 -12.99 7.18 20.50
N GLU A 69 -11.77 6.92 20.04
CA GLU A 69 -10.64 7.84 20.25
C GLU A 69 -10.16 8.39 18.92
N ARG A 70 -9.63 9.61 18.95
CA ARG A 70 -9.20 10.32 17.76
C ARG A 70 -7.87 9.78 17.25
N CYS A 71 -7.74 9.68 15.94
CA CYS A 71 -6.48 9.31 15.29
C CYS A 71 -5.39 10.36 15.55
N HIS A 72 -4.13 9.95 15.38
CA HIS A 72 -3.04 10.92 15.32
C HIS A 72 -3.32 11.95 14.20
N LYS A 73 -3.02 13.22 14.44
CA LYS A 73 -3.36 14.36 13.56
C LYS A 73 -2.87 14.27 12.11
N SER A 74 -1.93 13.37 11.82
CA SER A 74 -1.41 13.15 10.47
C SER A 74 -2.18 12.04 9.73
N CYS A 75 -2.89 11.19 10.45
CA CYS A 75 -3.71 10.13 9.87
C CYS A 75 -5.09 10.69 9.56
N LYS A 76 -5.63 10.31 8.40
CA LYS A 76 -7.06 10.44 8.13
C LYS A 76 -7.80 9.22 8.66
N GLU A 77 -7.31 8.01 8.40
CA GLU A 77 -7.81 6.75 8.95
C GLU A 77 -6.73 6.08 9.81
N CYS A 78 -7.10 5.46 10.93
CA CYS A 78 -6.14 4.74 11.77
C CYS A 78 -6.73 3.49 12.44
N LEU A 79 -5.83 2.61 12.89
CA LEU A 79 -6.14 1.46 13.74
C LEU A 79 -5.94 1.75 15.23
N GLY A 80 -5.32 2.87 15.55
CA GLY A 80 -4.84 3.20 16.89
C GLY A 80 -4.39 4.65 17.00
N PRO A 81 -4.02 5.09 18.21
CA PRO A 81 -3.73 6.48 18.48
C PRO A 81 -2.33 6.88 18.01
N GLN A 82 -1.45 5.92 17.67
CA GLN A 82 -0.06 6.22 17.37
C GLN A 82 0.10 6.73 15.93
N PRO A 83 1.14 7.55 15.67
CA PRO A 83 1.46 8.03 14.33
C PRO A 83 1.81 6.89 13.34
N THR A 84 2.09 5.68 13.83
CA THR A 84 2.38 4.48 13.05
C THR A 84 1.16 3.57 12.85
N ASP A 85 -0.01 3.97 13.37
CA ASP A 85 -1.24 3.20 13.22
C ASP A 85 -2.09 3.75 12.06
N CYS A 86 -1.52 4.58 11.17
CA CYS A 86 -2.27 5.18 10.07
C CYS A 86 -2.57 4.16 8.97
N LEU A 87 -3.82 4.16 8.49
CA LEU A 87 -4.28 3.46 7.29
C LEU A 87 -4.30 4.40 6.07
N SER A 88 -4.62 5.66 6.30
CA SER A 88 -4.55 6.72 5.29
C SER A 88 -4.17 8.04 5.93
N CYS A 89 -3.70 8.99 5.13
CA CYS A 89 -3.17 10.25 5.61
C CYS A 89 -4.13 11.41 5.40
N ASP A 90 -4.07 12.38 6.31
CA ASP A 90 -4.73 13.66 6.12
C ASP A 90 -4.09 14.41 4.93
N THR A 91 -4.81 15.39 4.43
CA THR A 91 -4.40 16.28 3.35
C THR A 91 -2.98 16.80 3.62
N TYR A 92 -2.14 16.80 2.58
CA TYR A 92 -0.73 17.21 2.61
C TYR A 92 0.26 16.24 3.25
N PHE A 93 -0.17 15.07 3.72
CA PHE A 93 0.71 14.00 4.18
C PHE A 93 0.72 12.81 3.20
N PHE A 94 1.81 12.04 3.23
CA PHE A 94 2.02 10.87 2.39
C PHE A 94 2.23 9.63 3.25
N LEU A 95 1.54 8.55 2.92
CA LEU A 95 1.62 7.30 3.68
C LEU A 95 2.90 6.53 3.33
N LEU A 96 3.73 6.28 4.34
CA LEU A 96 4.85 5.35 4.23
C LEU A 96 4.43 3.96 4.73
N HIS A 97 4.03 3.09 3.81
CA HIS A 97 3.56 1.73 4.10
C HIS A 97 4.53 0.87 4.94
N SER A 98 5.84 1.09 4.83
CA SER A 98 6.82 0.32 5.62
C SER A 98 6.71 0.55 7.14
N LYS A 99 6.09 1.65 7.56
CA LYS A 99 5.90 2.03 8.96
C LYS A 99 4.44 2.36 9.32
N ASN A 100 3.54 2.36 8.33
CA ASN A 100 2.17 2.87 8.46
C ASN A 100 2.12 4.27 9.07
N GLU A 101 3.07 5.12 8.65
CA GLU A 101 3.27 6.47 9.18
C GLU A 101 3.02 7.52 8.10
N CYS A 102 2.29 8.58 8.45
CA CYS A 102 2.01 9.70 7.56
C CYS A 102 3.07 10.80 7.72
N LEU A 103 3.77 11.11 6.63
CA LEU A 103 4.89 12.04 6.62
C LEU A 103 4.59 13.26 5.74
N PRO A 104 5.05 14.47 6.12
CA PRO A 104 4.85 15.67 5.30
C PRO A 104 5.70 15.66 4.01
N SER A 105 6.76 14.86 3.96
CA SER A 105 7.54 14.58 2.75
C SER A 105 8.23 13.22 2.86
N CYS A 106 8.45 12.57 1.73
CA CYS A 106 8.99 11.22 1.67
C CYS A 106 10.52 11.19 1.92
N PRO A 107 11.04 10.15 2.60
CA PRO A 107 12.47 9.99 2.86
C PRO A 107 13.27 9.69 1.57
N GLU A 108 14.61 9.68 1.67
CA GLU A 108 15.46 9.25 0.54
C GLU A 108 15.03 7.88 -0.01
N TYR A 109 15.23 7.67 -1.31
CA TYR A 109 14.77 6.50 -2.06
C TYR A 109 13.25 6.36 -2.22
N TYR A 110 12.46 7.36 -1.81
CA TYR A 110 11.02 7.42 -2.03
C TYR A 110 10.64 8.74 -2.71
N TYR A 111 9.51 8.74 -3.44
CA TYR A 111 8.91 9.93 -4.02
C TYR A 111 7.46 10.08 -3.58
N GLU A 112 6.98 11.32 -3.64
CA GLU A 112 5.61 11.71 -3.31
C GLU A 112 4.68 11.36 -4.47
N ASP A 113 3.83 10.35 -4.29
CA ASP A 113 2.75 10.04 -5.23
C ASP A 113 1.48 10.79 -4.79
N ARG A 114 1.11 11.81 -5.56
CA ARG A 114 -0.04 12.69 -5.26
C ARG A 114 -1.37 12.14 -5.75
N ASP A 115 -1.36 11.12 -6.61
CA ASP A 115 -2.58 10.46 -7.06
C ASP A 115 -3.12 9.53 -5.97
N THR A 116 -2.20 8.93 -5.20
CA THR A 116 -2.53 7.99 -4.12
C THR A 116 -2.24 8.54 -2.72
N ASN A 117 -1.56 9.69 -2.60
CA ASN A 117 -1.05 10.25 -1.34
C ASN A 117 -0.17 9.26 -0.56
N THR A 118 0.72 8.56 -1.27
CA THR A 118 1.65 7.58 -0.68
C THR A 118 3.10 7.93 -1.00
N CYS A 119 4.00 7.41 -0.18
CA CYS A 119 5.43 7.38 -0.49
C CYS A 119 5.74 6.11 -1.27
N GLU A 120 5.99 6.27 -2.57
CA GLU A 120 6.35 5.18 -3.45
C GLU A 120 7.87 5.08 -3.60
N ARG A 121 8.39 3.84 -3.66
CA ARG A 121 9.84 3.64 -3.73
C ARG A 121 10.36 4.00 -5.11
N CYS A 122 11.48 4.71 -5.15
CA CYS A 122 12.27 4.90 -6.37
C CYS A 122 12.79 3.57 -6.93
N HIS A 123 13.17 3.57 -8.21
CA HIS A 123 13.96 2.47 -8.74
C HIS A 123 15.26 2.28 -7.93
N PRO A 124 15.71 1.04 -7.64
CA PRO A 124 16.86 0.79 -6.75
C PRO A 124 18.17 1.47 -7.15
N THR A 125 18.33 1.82 -8.43
CA THR A 125 19.50 2.53 -8.96
C THR A 125 19.48 4.04 -8.64
N CYS A 126 18.44 4.54 -7.98
CA CYS A 126 18.17 5.95 -7.81
C CYS A 126 17.95 6.31 -6.35
N SER A 127 18.71 7.30 -5.86
CA SER A 127 18.59 7.80 -4.48
C SER A 127 17.48 8.85 -4.30
N SER A 128 17.05 9.50 -5.38
CA SER A 128 16.00 10.52 -5.36
C SER A 128 15.35 10.62 -6.73
N CYS A 129 14.03 10.52 -6.77
CA CYS A 129 13.23 10.47 -7.99
C CYS A 129 11.97 11.35 -7.90
N GLU A 130 11.39 11.74 -9.04
CA GLU A 130 10.20 12.60 -9.09
C GLU A 130 9.12 12.02 -10.03
N GLY A 131 7.98 11.62 -9.43
CA GLY A 131 6.74 11.26 -10.11
C GLY A 131 6.75 9.98 -10.96
N LYS A 132 5.54 9.60 -11.42
CA LYS A 132 5.30 8.57 -12.45
C LYS A 132 5.08 9.28 -13.79
N ILE A 133 6.09 9.41 -14.64
CA ILE A 133 5.85 9.87 -16.01
C ILE A 133 5.51 8.64 -16.86
N LEU A 134 4.22 8.50 -17.17
CA LEU A 134 3.62 7.57 -18.15
C LEU A 134 4.35 6.23 -18.32
N HIS A 135 3.85 5.19 -17.63
CA HIS A 135 4.26 3.78 -17.76
C HIS A 135 5.79 3.62 -17.84
N TYR A 136 6.49 3.64 -16.69
CA TYR A 136 7.90 3.25 -16.52
C TYR A 136 9.00 4.33 -16.62
N VAL A 137 8.70 5.63 -16.46
CA VAL A 137 9.77 6.66 -16.37
C VAL A 137 9.74 7.41 -15.03
N LEU A 138 10.73 7.14 -14.17
CA LEU A 138 11.07 7.96 -13.00
C LEU A 138 12.20 8.95 -13.37
N LEU A 139 12.00 10.25 -13.12
CA LEU A 139 13.08 11.23 -13.24
C LEU A 139 13.99 11.19 -12.01
N CYS A 140 15.28 10.90 -12.19
CA CYS A 140 16.26 10.86 -11.10
C CYS A 140 17.10 12.13 -11.02
N HIS A 141 17.15 12.78 -9.85
CA HIS A 141 17.77 14.11 -9.68
C HIS A 141 19.31 14.11 -9.56
N LYS A 142 19.97 12.95 -9.39
CA LYS A 142 21.45 12.87 -9.26
C LYS A 142 22.22 12.33 -10.47
N ARG A 143 21.56 12.12 -11.61
CA ARG A 143 22.17 12.04 -12.94
C ARG A 143 21.17 12.61 -13.94
N LYS A 144 21.47 13.75 -14.56
CA LYS A 144 20.68 14.32 -15.67
C LYS A 144 20.67 13.37 -16.88
N GLN A 145 19.92 12.28 -16.80
CA GLN A 145 19.58 11.41 -17.92
C GLN A 145 18.14 10.92 -17.69
N MET A 146 17.23 11.31 -18.59
CA MET A 146 15.93 10.67 -18.72
C MET A 146 16.18 9.20 -19.08
N TRP A 147 15.65 8.28 -18.28
CA TRP A 147 15.75 6.85 -18.53
C TRP A 147 14.39 6.29 -18.90
N PHE A 148 14.27 5.88 -20.16
CA PHE A 148 13.38 4.77 -20.49
C PHE A 148 14.13 3.49 -20.08
N ASP A 149 13.57 2.73 -19.14
CA ASP A 149 13.96 1.34 -18.78
C ASP A 149 15.41 0.93 -19.11
N CYS A 150 16.36 1.38 -18.30
CA CYS A 150 17.75 0.91 -18.36
C CYS A 150 18.12 0.23 -17.05
N VAL A 151 17.85 -1.08 -16.95
CA VAL A 151 18.42 -1.92 -15.90
C VAL A 151 19.92 -2.05 -16.19
N LEU A 152 20.77 -1.42 -15.37
CA LEU A 152 22.17 -1.15 -15.70
C LEU A 152 23.15 -2.33 -15.58
N TYR A 153 23.98 -2.46 -16.61
CA TYR A 153 25.42 -2.76 -16.50
C TYR A 153 26.24 -1.48 -16.76
N PRO A 154 27.30 -1.17 -15.98
CA PRO A 154 28.18 -0.05 -16.29
C PRO A 154 29.29 -0.49 -17.27
N GLN A 155 29.13 -0.26 -18.58
CA GLN A 155 30.30 -0.17 -19.47
C GLN A 155 30.88 1.23 -19.44
N ARG A 156 32.21 1.30 -19.37
CA ARG A 156 32.95 2.48 -18.95
C ARG A 156 33.14 3.54 -20.05
N ASP A 157 32.47 3.45 -21.21
CA ASP A 157 32.80 4.38 -22.30
C ASP A 157 31.79 4.63 -23.45
N GLN A 158 30.52 4.18 -23.38
CA GLN A 158 29.57 4.51 -24.46
C GLN A 158 28.17 4.87 -23.94
N SER A 159 27.62 5.94 -24.53
CA SER A 159 26.34 6.57 -24.22
C SER A 159 25.15 5.87 -24.89
N GLU A 160 25.18 4.55 -25.03
CA GLU A 160 24.07 3.77 -25.57
C GLU A 160 23.67 2.69 -24.57
N CYS A 161 22.42 2.74 -24.15
CA CYS A 161 21.80 1.72 -23.30
C CYS A 161 21.14 0.68 -24.19
N GLU A 162 21.61 -0.56 -24.10
CA GLU A 162 21.00 -1.69 -24.78
C GLU A 162 20.00 -2.38 -23.86
N LYS A 163 18.82 -2.71 -24.41
CA LYS A 163 17.74 -3.36 -23.65
C LYS A 163 18.14 -4.79 -23.26
N CYS A 164 17.65 -5.24 -22.10
CA CYS A 164 17.66 -6.65 -21.76
C CYS A 164 16.88 -7.46 -22.81
N HIS A 165 17.23 -8.74 -22.94
CA HIS A 165 16.46 -9.65 -23.79
C HIS A 165 15.03 -9.80 -23.25
N ASP A 166 14.03 -9.90 -24.13
CA ASP A 166 12.60 -9.92 -23.78
C ASP A 166 12.19 -11.06 -22.82
N THR A 167 13.09 -12.02 -22.58
CA THR A 167 12.90 -13.12 -21.62
C THR A 167 13.24 -12.74 -20.18
N CYS A 168 13.80 -11.55 -19.89
CA CYS A 168 14.14 -11.13 -18.53
C CYS A 168 13.77 -9.68 -18.18
N ILE A 169 13.53 -9.49 -16.88
CA ILE A 169 13.21 -8.20 -16.27
C ILE A 169 14.50 -7.44 -15.94
N GLU A 170 15.52 -8.14 -15.45
CA GLU A 170 16.82 -7.56 -15.16
C GLU A 170 17.94 -8.33 -15.85
N CYS A 171 19.02 -7.64 -16.24
CA CYS A 171 20.18 -8.26 -16.87
C CYS A 171 21.52 -7.59 -16.52
N LYS A 172 22.60 -8.38 -16.58
CA LYS A 172 24.01 -7.96 -16.47
C LYS A 172 24.62 -7.55 -17.82
N GLY A 173 23.86 -7.56 -18.91
CA GLY A 173 24.32 -7.32 -20.29
C GLY A 173 23.26 -7.68 -21.33
N PRO A 174 23.50 -7.37 -22.62
CA PRO A 174 22.56 -7.68 -23.70
C PRO A 174 22.46 -9.18 -23.97
N GLY A 175 21.33 -9.62 -24.50
CA GLY A 175 21.11 -11.01 -24.91
C GLY A 175 20.58 -11.94 -23.81
N PRO A 176 20.12 -13.14 -24.21
CA PRO A 176 19.30 -14.02 -23.35
C PRO A 176 20.06 -14.69 -22.19
N LEU A 177 21.40 -14.65 -22.19
CA LEU A 177 22.29 -15.30 -21.20
C LEU A 177 22.74 -14.36 -20.07
N ASN A 178 22.24 -13.14 -20.09
CA ASN A 178 22.65 -12.11 -19.16
C ASN A 178 21.55 -11.76 -18.16
N CYS A 179 20.51 -12.55 -18.04
CA CYS A 179 19.41 -12.31 -17.13
C CYS A 179 19.82 -12.47 -15.66
N THR A 180 19.29 -11.61 -14.78
CA THR A 180 19.44 -11.65 -13.32
C THR A 180 18.10 -11.78 -12.61
N VAL A 181 17.00 -11.37 -13.25
CA VAL A 181 15.63 -11.55 -12.76
C VAL A 181 14.71 -11.94 -13.92
N CYS A 182 13.88 -12.94 -13.69
CA CYS A 182 12.92 -13.46 -14.67
C CYS A 182 11.48 -13.05 -14.35
N PRO A 183 10.60 -12.97 -15.37
CA PRO A 183 9.16 -12.84 -15.18
C PRO A 183 8.57 -13.96 -14.33
N ALA A 184 7.41 -13.74 -13.71
CA ALA A 184 6.81 -14.66 -12.74
C ALA A 184 6.52 -16.09 -13.28
N ASN A 185 6.46 -16.27 -14.60
CA ASN A 185 6.24 -17.55 -15.29
C ASN A 185 7.54 -18.21 -15.82
N MET A 186 8.71 -17.69 -15.45
CA MET A 186 10.02 -18.19 -15.87
C MET A 186 10.98 -18.25 -14.69
N LYS A 187 11.91 -19.19 -14.71
CA LYS A 187 12.90 -19.38 -13.64
C LYS A 187 14.30 -19.07 -14.14
N LEU A 188 15.10 -18.40 -13.31
CA LEU A 188 16.48 -18.07 -13.65
C LEU A 188 17.37 -19.31 -13.55
N TYR A 189 17.99 -19.68 -14.66
CA TYR A 189 19.02 -20.69 -14.70
C TYR A 189 20.37 -20.02 -14.46
N LEU A 190 20.85 -20.08 -13.21
CA LEU A 190 22.03 -19.34 -12.75
C LEU A 190 23.32 -19.73 -13.47
N ASP A 191 23.46 -20.99 -13.90
CA ASP A 191 24.67 -21.49 -14.56
C ASP A 191 24.90 -20.85 -15.94
N GLU A 192 23.84 -20.46 -16.64
CA GLU A 192 23.92 -19.83 -17.97
C GLU A 192 23.39 -18.39 -18.00
N GLY A 193 22.79 -17.91 -16.91
CA GLY A 193 22.18 -16.58 -16.82
C GLY A 193 20.96 -16.39 -17.74
N ARG A 194 20.18 -17.45 -18.00
CA ARG A 194 18.99 -17.40 -18.89
C ARG A 194 17.71 -17.69 -18.13
N CYS A 195 16.61 -17.06 -18.55
CA CYS A 195 15.27 -17.40 -18.05
C CYS A 195 14.68 -18.55 -18.87
N VAL A 196 14.24 -19.61 -18.18
CA VAL A 196 13.64 -20.80 -18.80
C VAL A 196 12.19 -20.92 -18.33
N GLN A 197 11.29 -21.32 -19.22
CA GLN A 197 9.88 -21.50 -18.89
C GLN A 197 9.68 -22.68 -17.93
N CYS A 198 8.73 -22.53 -17.02
CA CYS A 198 8.27 -23.63 -16.20
C CYS A 198 7.56 -24.67 -17.08
N CYS A 199 7.74 -25.95 -16.78
CA CYS A 199 7.05 -27.01 -17.50
C CYS A 199 5.55 -27.00 -17.14
N ASP A 200 4.70 -26.61 -18.10
CA ASP A 200 3.24 -26.75 -18.01
C ASP A 200 2.78 -27.90 -18.91
N GLY A 201 2.14 -28.90 -18.32
CA GLY A 201 1.75 -30.15 -18.99
C GLY A 201 0.63 -30.04 -20.05
N SER A 202 0.44 -28.88 -20.69
CA SER A 202 -0.71 -28.66 -21.60
C SER A 202 -0.43 -28.13 -23.00
N ASN A 203 0.80 -27.76 -23.39
CA ASN A 203 1.14 -27.57 -24.82
C ASN A 203 2.62 -27.20 -25.04
N LEU A 204 3.49 -28.17 -25.33
CA LEU A 204 4.84 -27.88 -25.82
C LEU A 204 5.31 -28.96 -26.81
N THR A 205 5.77 -28.52 -27.98
CA THR A 205 6.39 -29.33 -29.03
C THR A 205 7.65 -30.06 -28.53
N GLU A 206 7.99 -31.21 -29.13
CA GLU A 206 9.02 -32.20 -28.76
C GLU A 206 10.46 -31.70 -28.53
N THR A 207 10.75 -30.40 -28.67
CA THR A 207 12.10 -29.81 -28.63
C THR A 207 12.31 -28.72 -27.58
N GLN A 208 11.33 -28.42 -26.72
CA GLN A 208 11.44 -27.30 -25.77
C GLN A 208 11.95 -27.76 -24.39
N GLU A 209 13.11 -27.21 -23.98
CA GLU A 209 13.68 -27.41 -22.64
C GLU A 209 12.94 -26.52 -21.64
N CYS A 210 12.47 -27.11 -20.53
CA CYS A 210 11.72 -26.41 -19.50
C CYS A 210 12.27 -26.78 -18.11
N CYS A 211 11.96 -25.96 -17.11
CA CYS A 211 12.40 -26.19 -15.73
C CYS A 211 11.25 -26.64 -14.83
N ASP A 212 11.56 -27.56 -13.92
CA ASP A 212 10.66 -27.93 -12.83
C ASP A 212 10.62 -26.80 -11.79
N CYS A 213 9.45 -26.20 -11.64
CA CYS A 213 9.24 -25.03 -10.79
C CYS A 213 8.71 -25.39 -9.39
N SER A 214 8.50 -26.68 -9.12
CA SER A 214 8.02 -27.21 -7.84
C SER A 214 9.17 -27.46 -6.85
N GLU A 215 9.48 -26.42 -6.06
CA GLU A 215 10.10 -26.43 -4.72
C GLU A 215 11.64 -26.44 -4.48
N THR A 216 12.07 -25.32 -3.85
CA THR A 216 12.85 -25.15 -2.59
C THR A 216 14.27 -25.67 -2.34
N GLN A 217 15.02 -26.25 -3.28
CA GLN A 217 16.44 -26.52 -3.03
C GLN A 217 17.37 -26.09 -4.15
N GLY A 218 17.65 -24.78 -4.24
CA GLY A 218 18.94 -24.19 -4.65
C GLY A 218 19.61 -24.58 -5.99
N ARG A 219 19.07 -25.51 -6.77
CA ARG A 219 19.64 -25.98 -8.04
C ARG A 219 18.49 -26.43 -8.94
N THR A 220 18.29 -25.68 -10.02
CA THR A 220 17.34 -26.02 -11.09
C THR A 220 17.93 -27.14 -11.92
N GLU A 221 17.24 -28.27 -12.05
CA GLU A 221 17.62 -29.33 -13.01
C GLU A 221 16.87 -29.11 -14.32
N MET A 222 17.60 -29.11 -15.43
CA MET A 222 17.04 -29.01 -16.78
C MET A 222 16.43 -30.37 -17.17
N LYS A 223 15.14 -30.41 -17.46
CA LYS A 223 14.48 -31.60 -18.00
C LYS A 223 14.12 -31.36 -19.45
N ARG A 224 14.27 -32.39 -20.27
CA ARG A 224 13.59 -32.41 -21.57
C ARG A 224 12.15 -32.80 -21.31
N ASN A 225 11.25 -32.33 -22.16
CA ASN A 225 9.81 -32.60 -22.05
C ASN A 225 9.43 -34.10 -22.04
N VAL A 226 10.39 -34.98 -22.35
CA VAL A 226 10.26 -36.45 -22.34
C VAL A 226 10.55 -37.08 -20.96
N ASP A 227 11.16 -36.30 -20.04
CA ASP A 227 11.62 -36.75 -18.72
C ASP A 227 10.66 -36.35 -17.57
N ILE A 228 9.45 -35.87 -17.88
CA ILE A 228 8.41 -35.38 -16.95
C ILE A 228 7.28 -36.41 -16.83
#